data_AF-A0A3S0GJD3-F1
#
_entry.id   AF-A0A3S0GJD3-F1
#
_cell.length_a   1.000
_cell.length_b   1.000
_cell.length_c   1.000
_cell.angle_alpha   90.00
_cell.angle_beta   90.00
_cell.angle_gamma   90.00
#
_symmetry.space_group_name_H-M   'P 1'
#
loop_
_entity.id
_entity.type
_entity.pdbx_description
1 polymer ?
#
loop_
_entity_poly.entity_id
_entity_poly.type
_entity_poly.pdbx_seq_one_letter_code
_entity_poly.pdbx_strand_id
1 'polypeptide(L)'
;MWLIEIEVIQMPQIHNTLTLFVTQQNSLMKAIYIVSVLVLFLNYPSSGQDEPAYMNKSWKDLTTQIQRRNDVATVLLIRLKETNKLDSAILQRTKGMVQEFTIYLREKITRFDSSTVRHVFEMNQAVSSNMGGSLILLENQPGIRQINGIMSLLQHLEGAEKRLYTIIQQYNALASEHRRLDLAFSKK
;
A
#
# COMPACT_ATOMS: atom_id res chain seq x y z
N MET A 1 -57.44 -49.23 71.45
CA MET A 1 -56.64 -48.06 71.85
C MET A 1 -55.21 -48.53 71.96
N TRP A 2 -54.41 -48.29 70.93
CA TRP A 2 -53.00 -48.68 70.85
C TRP A 2 -52.24 -47.52 70.22
N LEU A 3 -51.32 -46.95 71.00
CA LEU A 3 -50.29 -46.02 70.57
C LEU A 3 -49.25 -46.80 69.75
N ILE A 4 -48.88 -46.29 68.58
CA ILE A 4 -47.66 -46.72 67.88
C ILE A 4 -46.89 -45.45 67.50
N GLU A 5 -45.76 -45.30 68.16
CA GLU A 5 -44.65 -44.40 67.83
C GLU A 5 -44.15 -44.74 66.42
N ILE A 6 -43.92 -43.72 65.59
CA ILE A 6 -43.07 -43.88 64.39
C ILE A 6 -41.85 -42.99 64.60
N GLU A 7 -40.74 -43.67 64.84
CA GLU A 7 -39.39 -43.13 64.97
C GLU A 7 -39.02 -42.28 63.76
N VAL A 8 -38.46 -41.10 64.05
CA VAL A 8 -37.71 -40.28 63.10
C VAL A 8 -36.36 -40.97 62.87
N ILE A 9 -36.25 -41.75 61.81
CA ILE A 9 -34.96 -42.27 61.34
C ILE A 9 -34.31 -41.23 60.42
N GLN A 10 -33.21 -40.66 60.90
CA GLN A 10 -32.30 -39.84 60.11
C GLN A 10 -31.66 -40.66 58.97
N MET A 11 -31.63 -40.12 57.75
CA MET A 11 -30.70 -40.55 56.71
C MET A 11 -29.82 -39.37 56.25
N PRO A 12 -28.52 -39.35 56.60
CA PRO A 12 -27.55 -38.38 56.10
C PRO A 12 -26.62 -39.04 55.07
N GLN A 13 -27.02 -39.18 53.80
CA GLN A 13 -26.15 -39.79 52.77
C GLN A 13 -26.36 -39.25 51.33
N ILE A 14 -26.71 -37.97 51.12
CA ILE A 14 -26.82 -37.40 49.76
C ILE A 14 -25.91 -36.17 49.54
N HIS A 15 -25.28 -35.61 50.58
CA HIS A 15 -24.48 -34.38 50.42
C HIS A 15 -22.99 -34.54 50.14
N ASN A 16 -22.44 -35.76 50.21
CA ASN A 16 -20.99 -35.98 50.03
C ASN A 16 -20.58 -36.56 48.66
N THR A 17 -21.52 -36.91 47.78
CA THR A 17 -21.20 -37.46 46.46
C THR A 17 -21.12 -36.39 45.35
N LEU A 18 -21.74 -35.23 45.54
CA LEU A 18 -21.70 -34.13 44.57
C LEU A 18 -20.48 -33.19 44.72
N THR A 19 -19.92 -33.08 45.93
CA THR A 19 -18.72 -32.26 46.20
C THR A 19 -17.42 -32.92 45.77
N LEU A 20 -17.38 -34.26 45.68
CA LEU A 20 -16.22 -35.02 45.18
C LEU A 20 -16.09 -34.99 43.65
N PHE A 21 -17.19 -34.73 42.92
CA PHE A 21 -17.14 -34.65 41.45
C PHE A 21 -16.54 -33.34 40.91
N VAL A 22 -16.57 -32.27 41.71
CA VAL A 22 -16.03 -30.94 41.31
C VAL A 22 -14.55 -30.80 41.69
N THR A 23 -14.04 -31.58 42.65
CA THR A 23 -12.66 -31.49 43.14
C THR A 23 -11.70 -32.51 42.54
N GLN A 24 -12.20 -33.53 41.85
CA GLN A 24 -11.37 -34.55 41.17
C GLN A 24 -11.40 -34.44 39.64
N GLN A 25 -11.42 -33.22 39.11
CA GLN A 25 -11.09 -33.02 37.70
C GLN A 25 -9.56 -33.06 37.57
N ASN A 26 -9.06 -34.22 37.13
CA ASN A 26 -7.64 -34.55 36.96
C ASN A 26 -6.81 -33.35 36.51
N SER A 27 -5.71 -33.07 37.20
CA SER A 27 -4.75 -32.00 36.87
C SER A 27 -4.34 -32.01 35.39
N LEU A 28 -4.35 -33.19 34.76
CA LEU A 28 -4.16 -33.39 33.32
C LEU A 28 -5.25 -32.75 32.45
N MET A 29 -6.53 -32.84 32.80
CA MET A 29 -7.63 -32.22 32.05
C MET A 29 -7.58 -30.69 32.11
N LYS A 30 -7.22 -30.14 33.29
CA LYS A 30 -7.02 -28.69 33.45
C LYS A 30 -5.81 -28.21 32.66
N ALA A 31 -4.70 -28.96 32.68
CA ALA A 31 -3.51 -28.66 31.88
C ALA A 31 -3.81 -28.72 30.37
N ILE A 32 -4.55 -29.73 29.90
CA ILE A 32 -4.96 -29.85 28.50
C ILE A 32 -5.84 -28.67 28.08
N TYR A 33 -6.79 -28.24 28.92
CA TYR A 33 -7.63 -27.08 28.64
C TYR A 33 -6.84 -25.77 28.60
N ILE A 34 -5.90 -25.57 29.53
CA ILE A 34 -5.05 -24.38 29.53
C ILE A 34 -4.13 -24.36 28.30
N VAL A 35 -3.54 -25.51 27.94
CA VAL A 35 -2.69 -25.64 26.76
C VAL A 35 -3.50 -25.45 25.47
N SER A 36 -4.72 -25.98 25.37
CA SER A 36 -5.55 -25.80 24.18
C SER A 36 -5.96 -24.34 24.00
N VAL A 37 -6.30 -23.64 25.09
CA VAL A 37 -6.56 -22.20 25.07
C VAL A 37 -5.29 -21.43 24.69
N LEU A 38 -4.12 -21.78 25.25
CA LEU A 38 -2.85 -21.14 24.89
C LEU A 38 -2.47 -21.36 23.42
N VAL A 39 -2.69 -22.55 22.87
CA VAL A 39 -2.45 -22.87 21.46
C VAL A 39 -3.39 -22.07 20.56
N LEU A 40 -4.64 -21.83 20.96
CA LEU A 40 -5.56 -20.96 20.24
C LEU A 40 -5.12 -19.48 20.28
N PHE A 41 -4.53 -19.02 21.38
CA PHE A 41 -3.97 -17.66 21.47
C PHE A 41 -2.64 -17.49 20.73
N LEU A 42 -1.81 -18.54 20.63
CA LEU A 42 -0.55 -18.53 19.87
C LEU A 42 -0.75 -18.70 18.36
N ASN A 43 -1.93 -19.14 17.92
CA ASN A 43 -2.30 -19.29 16.50
C ASN A 43 -3.29 -18.23 16.02
N TYR A 44 -3.36 -17.05 16.65
CA TYR A 44 -3.91 -15.89 15.96
C TYR A 44 -2.87 -15.40 14.96
N PRO A 45 -3.04 -15.59 13.64
CA PRO A 45 -2.25 -14.82 12.69
C PRO A 45 -2.59 -13.34 12.94
N SER A 46 -1.61 -12.57 13.38
CA SER A 46 -1.72 -11.10 13.53
C SER A 46 -1.74 -10.36 12.18
N SER A 47 -2.18 -11.03 11.11
CA SER A 47 -2.06 -10.57 9.74
C SER A 47 -3.15 -11.26 8.92
N GLY A 48 -4.24 -10.56 8.60
CA GLY A 48 -5.31 -11.25 7.90
C GLY A 48 -6.30 -10.44 7.08
N GLN A 49 -6.64 -9.20 7.44
CA GLN A 49 -7.77 -8.55 6.74
C GLN A 49 -7.52 -7.18 6.12
N ASP A 50 -6.46 -6.45 6.47
CA ASP A 50 -6.25 -5.09 5.93
C ASP A 50 -4.98 -4.90 5.09
N GLU A 51 -4.05 -5.86 5.07
CA GLU A 51 -2.76 -5.74 4.36
C GLU A 51 -2.92 -5.46 2.85
N PRO A 52 -3.84 -6.13 2.11
CA PRO A 52 -4.09 -5.78 0.71
C PRO A 52 -4.71 -4.38 0.55
N ALA A 53 -5.50 -3.91 1.53
CA ALA A 53 -6.23 -2.66 1.44
C ALA A 53 -5.31 -1.44 1.57
N TYR A 54 -4.37 -1.46 2.53
CA TYR A 54 -3.40 -0.37 2.71
C TYR A 54 -2.41 -0.26 1.56
N MET A 55 -1.89 -1.40 1.09
CA MET A 55 -0.98 -1.43 -0.05
C MET A 55 -1.67 -1.00 -1.35
N ASN A 56 -2.91 -1.42 -1.58
CA ASN A 56 -3.70 -0.97 -2.73
C ASN A 56 -4.04 0.52 -2.65
N LYS A 57 -4.32 1.05 -1.45
CA LYS A 57 -4.51 2.50 -1.25
C LYS A 57 -3.23 3.27 -1.58
N SER A 58 -2.09 2.86 -1.02
CA SER A 58 -0.80 3.49 -1.28
C SER A 58 -0.41 3.42 -2.77
N TRP A 59 -0.75 2.32 -3.44
CA TRP A 59 -0.61 2.17 -4.90
C TRP A 59 -1.47 3.17 -5.69
N LYS A 60 -2.74 3.36 -5.32
CA LYS A 60 -3.62 4.36 -5.92
C LYS A 60 -3.11 5.79 -5.71
N ASP A 61 -2.59 6.08 -4.51
CA ASP A 61 -2.00 7.38 -4.21
C ASP A 61 -0.75 7.62 -5.06
N LEU A 62 0.14 6.63 -5.18
CA LEU A 62 1.33 6.70 -6.03
C LEU A 62 0.97 6.94 -7.50
N THR A 63 0.09 6.11 -8.07
CA THR A 63 -0.32 6.21 -9.48
C THR A 63 -1.05 7.51 -9.80
N THR A 64 -1.86 8.02 -8.88
CA THR A 64 -2.51 9.34 -9.00
C THR A 64 -1.47 10.46 -9.10
N GLN A 65 -0.38 10.36 -8.36
CA GLN A 65 0.64 11.41 -8.32
C GLN A 65 1.55 11.36 -9.55
N ILE A 66 1.83 10.15 -10.06
CA ILE A 66 2.44 9.97 -11.38
C ILE A 66 1.55 10.60 -12.46
N GLN A 67 0.24 10.36 -12.43
CA GLN A 67 -0.68 10.93 -13.40
C GLN A 67 -0.68 12.47 -13.35
N ARG A 68 -0.76 13.06 -12.15
CA ARG A 68 -0.65 14.52 -11.98
C ARG A 68 0.65 15.08 -12.53
N ARG A 69 1.78 14.40 -12.30
CA ARG A 69 3.08 14.79 -12.87
C ARG A 69 3.05 14.73 -14.41
N ASN A 70 2.46 13.69 -14.98
CA ASN A 70 2.33 13.55 -16.44
C ASN A 70 1.41 14.60 -17.04
N ASP A 71 0.35 15.02 -16.35
CA ASP A 71 -0.55 16.08 -16.79
C ASP A 71 0.20 17.41 -16.90
N VAL A 72 0.98 17.77 -15.87
CA VAL A 72 1.84 18.98 -15.88
C VAL A 72 2.88 18.90 -17.00
N ALA A 73 3.54 17.74 -17.15
CA ALA A 73 4.52 17.52 -18.21
C ALA A 73 3.88 17.66 -19.61
N THR A 74 2.66 17.16 -19.79
CA THR A 74 1.92 17.28 -21.05
C THR A 74 1.64 18.74 -21.40
N VAL A 75 1.17 19.53 -20.44
CA VAL A 75 0.92 20.96 -20.64
C VAL A 75 2.22 21.71 -20.96
N LEU A 76 3.31 21.42 -20.26
CA LEU A 76 4.63 21.98 -20.54
C LEU A 76 5.09 21.67 -21.98
N LEU A 77 4.98 20.41 -22.41
CA LEU A 77 5.44 19.98 -23.74
C LEU A 77 4.58 20.57 -24.86
N ILE A 78 3.27 20.76 -24.64
CA ILE A 78 2.39 21.48 -25.58
C ILE A 78 2.84 22.93 -25.71
N ARG A 79 3.05 23.60 -24.57
CA ARG A 79 3.48 25.00 -24.53
C ARG A 79 4.84 25.19 -25.19
N LEU A 80 5.77 24.26 -25.00
CA LEU A 80 7.08 24.27 -25.65
C LEU A 80 6.98 24.10 -27.17
N LYS A 81 6.07 23.25 -27.64
CA LYS A 81 5.81 23.09 -29.07
C LYS A 81 5.28 24.39 -29.71
N GLU A 82 4.40 25.11 -29.02
CA GLU A 82 3.86 26.41 -29.50
C GLU A 82 4.95 27.47 -29.72
N THR A 83 6.11 27.31 -29.08
CA THR A 83 7.20 28.29 -29.19
C THR A 83 7.89 28.27 -30.55
N ASN A 84 7.72 27.20 -31.36
CA ASN A 84 8.45 26.92 -32.62
C ASN A 84 9.99 27.00 -32.53
N LYS A 85 10.55 27.26 -31.34
CA LYS A 85 11.98 27.41 -31.07
C LYS A 85 12.63 26.11 -30.62
N LEU A 86 11.82 25.11 -30.26
CA LEU A 86 12.28 23.80 -29.86
C LEU A 86 11.60 22.70 -30.67
N ASP A 87 12.31 22.22 -31.67
CA ASP A 87 12.03 20.92 -32.26
C ASP A 87 13.27 20.04 -32.07
N SER A 88 13.33 19.39 -30.91
CA SER A 88 14.36 18.39 -30.63
C SER A 88 13.72 17.00 -30.61
N ALA A 89 14.43 16.02 -31.18
CA ALA A 89 14.03 14.62 -31.10
C ALA A 89 13.80 14.16 -29.65
N ILE A 90 14.51 14.77 -28.68
CA ILE A 90 14.37 14.49 -27.25
C ILE A 90 13.01 14.98 -26.72
N LEU A 91 12.55 16.17 -27.09
CA LEU A 91 11.21 16.64 -26.68
C LEU A 91 10.09 15.80 -27.31
N GLN A 92 10.21 15.47 -28.60
CA GLN A 92 9.21 14.64 -29.27
C GLN A 92 9.13 13.25 -28.63
N ARG A 93 10.29 12.65 -28.32
CA ARG A 93 10.38 11.39 -27.58
C ARG A 93 9.76 11.50 -26.19
N THR A 94 10.11 12.55 -25.44
CA THR A 94 9.57 12.79 -24.09
C THR A 94 8.05 12.91 -24.14
N LYS A 95 7.51 13.62 -25.12
CA LYS A 95 6.06 13.74 -25.34
C LYS A 95 5.42 12.38 -25.61
N GLY A 96 5.99 11.58 -26.51
CA GLY A 96 5.50 10.24 -26.80
C GLY A 96 5.45 9.37 -25.54
N MET A 97 6.54 9.36 -24.76
CA MET A 97 6.62 8.58 -23.52
C MET A 97 5.63 9.05 -22.45
N VAL A 98 5.46 10.35 -22.26
CA VAL A 98 4.47 10.90 -21.31
C VAL A 98 3.06 10.50 -21.74
N GLN A 99 2.74 10.58 -23.03
CA GLN A 99 1.42 10.22 -23.56
C GLN A 99 1.14 8.72 -23.40
N GLU A 100 2.08 7.88 -23.81
CA GLU A 100 2.00 6.42 -23.64
C GLU A 100 1.81 6.05 -22.18
N PHE A 101 2.56 6.67 -21.27
CA PHE A 101 2.46 6.39 -19.85
C PHE A 101 1.12 6.82 -19.26
N THR A 102 0.59 7.98 -19.66
CA THR A 102 -0.74 8.43 -19.23
C THR A 102 -1.85 7.51 -19.72
N ILE A 103 -1.76 7.01 -20.95
CA ILE A 103 -2.70 6.02 -21.49
C ILE A 103 -2.61 4.72 -20.68
N TYR A 104 -1.40 4.21 -20.47
CA TYR A 104 -1.17 3.00 -19.70
C TYR A 104 -1.75 3.10 -18.29
N LEU A 105 -1.48 4.20 -17.58
CA LEU A 105 -2.02 4.42 -16.23
C LEU A 105 -3.54 4.39 -16.26
N ARG A 106 -4.20 5.08 -17.19
CA ARG A 106 -5.66 5.09 -17.29
C ARG A 106 -6.25 3.69 -17.49
N GLU A 107 -5.61 2.86 -18.32
CA GLU A 107 -6.10 1.52 -18.66
C GLU A 107 -5.80 0.46 -17.60
N LYS A 108 -4.73 0.64 -16.80
CA LYS A 108 -4.19 -0.40 -15.92
C LYS A 108 -4.17 -0.04 -14.43
N ILE A 109 -4.66 1.14 -14.03
CA ILE A 109 -4.63 1.59 -12.61
C ILE A 109 -5.31 0.61 -11.63
N THR A 110 -6.21 -0.24 -12.13
CA THR A 110 -6.97 -1.21 -11.33
C THR A 110 -6.22 -2.50 -11.05
N ARG A 111 -5.12 -2.78 -11.77
CA ARG A 111 -4.30 -3.98 -11.55
C ARG A 111 -3.21 -3.68 -10.52
N PHE A 112 -3.24 -4.42 -9.42
CA PHE A 112 -2.26 -4.31 -8.35
C PHE A 112 -1.52 -5.64 -8.17
N ASP A 113 -0.50 -5.83 -9.00
CA ASP A 113 0.39 -6.99 -9.00
C ASP A 113 1.83 -6.56 -9.26
N SER A 114 2.80 -7.43 -8.94
CA SER A 114 4.23 -7.14 -9.03
C SER A 114 4.70 -6.82 -10.46
N SER A 115 4.07 -7.39 -11.48
CA SER A 115 4.42 -7.12 -12.88
C SER A 115 3.98 -5.71 -13.30
N THR A 116 2.80 -5.29 -12.85
CA THR A 116 2.25 -3.96 -13.12
C THR A 116 3.04 -2.90 -12.36
N VAL A 117 3.32 -3.11 -11.07
CA VAL A 117 4.16 -2.19 -10.29
C VAL A 117 5.54 -2.01 -10.93
N ARG A 118 6.14 -3.12 -11.39
CA ARG A 118 7.43 -3.10 -12.07
C ARG A 118 7.39 -2.30 -13.37
N HIS A 119 6.37 -2.51 -14.19
CA HIS A 119 6.23 -1.82 -15.47
C HIS A 119 6.03 -0.31 -15.27
N VAL A 120 5.16 0.09 -14.33
CA VAL A 120 4.96 1.51 -13.98
C VAL A 120 6.25 2.14 -13.46
N PHE A 121 7.05 1.40 -12.68
CA PHE A 121 8.38 1.88 -12.25
C PHE A 121 9.30 2.14 -13.45
N GLU A 122 9.38 1.22 -14.41
CA GLU A 122 10.22 1.35 -15.60
C GLU A 122 9.81 2.54 -16.47
N MET A 123 8.50 2.69 -16.72
CA MET A 123 7.96 3.85 -17.43
C MET A 123 8.23 5.16 -16.67
N ASN A 124 8.06 5.15 -15.35
CA ASN A 124 8.34 6.32 -14.52
C ASN A 124 9.79 6.77 -14.63
N GLN A 125 10.75 5.84 -14.52
CA GLN A 125 12.17 6.13 -14.71
C GLN A 125 12.48 6.66 -16.11
N ALA A 126 11.93 6.01 -17.14
CA ALA A 126 12.14 6.43 -18.53
C ALA A 126 11.67 7.87 -18.75
N VAL A 127 10.49 8.23 -18.24
CA VAL A 127 9.97 9.59 -18.35
C VAL A 127 10.77 10.58 -17.51
N SER A 128 11.11 10.28 -16.25
CA SER A 128 11.94 11.19 -15.42
C SER A 128 13.30 11.48 -16.07
N SER A 129 13.94 10.45 -16.65
CA SER A 129 15.22 10.59 -17.35
C SER A 129 15.10 11.48 -18.60
N ASN A 130 14.09 11.23 -19.45
CA ASN A 130 13.87 12.01 -20.68
C ASN A 130 13.43 13.46 -20.39
N MET A 131 12.66 13.67 -19.33
CA MET A 131 12.34 15.02 -18.86
C MET A 131 13.57 15.74 -18.36
N GLY A 132 14.45 15.10 -17.57
CA GLY A 132 15.73 15.68 -17.16
C GLY A 132 16.57 16.13 -18.36
N GLY A 133 16.69 15.28 -19.38
CA GLY A 133 17.35 15.63 -20.63
C GLY A 133 16.68 16.80 -21.36
N SER A 134 15.34 16.82 -21.40
CA SER A 134 14.57 17.92 -21.99
C SER A 134 14.80 19.24 -21.24
N LEU A 135 14.84 19.23 -19.91
CA LEU A 135 15.08 20.42 -19.09
C LEU A 135 16.45 21.03 -19.38
N ILE A 136 17.50 20.21 -19.50
CA ILE A 136 18.85 20.67 -19.86
C ILE A 136 18.84 21.39 -21.23
N LEU A 137 18.07 20.88 -22.20
CA LEU A 137 17.92 21.55 -23.49
C LEU A 137 17.24 22.91 -23.36
N LEU A 138 16.25 23.05 -22.46
CA LEU A 138 15.57 24.31 -22.21
C LEU A 138 16.48 25.35 -21.56
N GLU A 139 17.38 24.91 -20.68
CA GLU A 139 18.35 25.81 -20.03
C GLU A 139 19.32 26.44 -21.02
N ASN A 140 19.70 25.68 -22.06
CA ASN A 140 20.64 26.12 -23.08
C ASN A 140 20.00 27.00 -24.18
N GLN A 141 18.69 27.28 -24.09
CA GLN A 141 17.93 27.94 -25.15
C GLN A 141 17.51 29.36 -24.74
N PRO A 142 18.12 30.40 -25.35
CA PRO A 142 17.86 31.79 -24.97
C PRO A 142 16.39 32.17 -25.14
N GLY A 143 15.82 32.83 -24.13
CA GLY A 143 14.48 33.39 -24.19
C GLY A 143 13.33 32.43 -23.88
N ILE A 144 13.56 31.12 -23.65
CA ILE A 144 12.49 30.20 -23.22
C ILE A 144 11.92 30.57 -21.86
N ARG A 145 12.79 30.94 -20.93
CA ARG A 145 12.38 31.37 -19.58
C ARG A 145 11.53 32.63 -19.59
N GLN A 146 11.60 33.41 -20.67
CA GLN A 146 10.83 34.66 -20.86
C GLN A 146 9.44 34.40 -21.47
N ILE A 147 9.16 33.16 -21.90
CA ILE A 147 7.86 32.79 -22.46
C ILE A 147 6.87 32.62 -21.31
N ASN A 148 5.79 33.40 -21.37
CA ASN A 148 4.75 33.44 -20.35
C ASN A 148 4.20 32.04 -20.03
N GLY A 149 4.29 31.68 -18.75
CA GLY A 149 3.79 30.43 -18.20
C GLY A 149 4.80 29.28 -18.17
N ILE A 150 5.90 29.33 -18.94
CA ILE A 150 6.88 28.22 -18.95
C ILE A 150 7.57 28.06 -17.59
N MET A 151 8.04 29.16 -16.99
CA MET A 151 8.71 29.09 -15.68
C MET A 151 7.79 28.54 -14.59
N SER A 152 6.52 28.95 -14.57
CA SER A 152 5.52 28.43 -13.63
C SER A 152 5.27 26.93 -13.83
N LEU A 153 5.18 26.47 -15.10
CA LEU A 153 5.03 25.04 -15.40
C LEU A 153 6.26 24.22 -14.99
N LEU A 154 7.47 24.77 -15.16
CA LEU A 154 8.72 24.14 -14.70
C LEU A 154 8.73 23.99 -13.17
N GLN A 155 8.35 25.03 -12.43
CA GLN A 155 8.23 24.99 -10.97
C GLN A 155 7.16 23.98 -10.50
N HIS A 156 6.02 23.93 -11.19
CA HIS A 156 4.98 22.93 -10.89
C HIS A 156 5.47 21.50 -11.15
N LEU A 157 6.22 21.28 -12.23
CA LEU A 157 6.78 19.97 -12.57
C LEU A 157 7.81 19.54 -11.52
N GLU A 158 8.72 20.43 -11.12
CA GLU A 158 9.68 20.18 -10.05
C GLU A 158 8.96 19.84 -8.73
N GLY A 159 7.93 20.60 -8.37
CA GLY A 159 7.12 20.32 -7.19
C GLY A 159 6.36 18.99 -7.28
N ALA A 160 5.94 18.57 -8.48
CA ALA A 160 5.33 17.26 -8.70
C ALA A 160 6.36 16.13 -8.53
N GLU A 161 7.56 16.27 -9.10
CA GLU A 161 8.66 15.29 -8.95
C GLU A 161 9.09 15.12 -7.49
N LYS A 162 9.25 16.23 -6.74
CA LYS A 162 9.58 16.16 -5.31
C LYS A 162 8.52 15.42 -4.51
N ARG A 163 7.24 15.71 -4.75
CA ARG A 163 6.12 15.01 -4.08
C ARG A 163 6.09 13.53 -4.46
N LEU A 164 6.30 13.21 -5.73
CA LEU A 164 6.35 11.84 -6.21
C LEU A 164 7.49 11.05 -5.54
N TYR A 165 8.67 11.66 -5.41
CA TYR A 165 9.80 11.05 -4.70
C TYR A 165 9.45 10.68 -3.26
N THR A 166 8.84 11.60 -2.50
CA THR A 166 8.40 11.33 -1.13
C THR A 166 7.38 10.18 -1.08
N ILE A 167 6.44 10.15 -2.02
CA ILE A 167 5.40 9.11 -2.06
C ILE A 167 5.97 7.75 -2.44
N ILE A 168 6.96 7.70 -3.33
CA ILE A 168 7.71 6.47 -3.63
C ILE A 168 8.43 5.95 -2.38
N GLN A 169 9.07 6.83 -1.61
CA GLN A 169 9.71 6.43 -0.36
C GLN A 169 8.71 5.86 0.64
N GLN A 170 7.56 6.51 0.82
CA GLN A 170 6.49 6.03 1.70
C GLN A 170 5.92 4.68 1.23
N TYR A 171 5.67 4.54 -0.07
CA TYR A 171 5.20 3.30 -0.67
C TYR A 171 6.21 2.14 -0.47
N ASN A 172 7.50 2.40 -0.68
CA ASN A 172 8.56 1.39 -0.50
C ASN A 172 8.76 1.03 0.98
N ALA A 173 8.62 1.99 1.90
CA ALA A 173 8.63 1.73 3.32
C ALA A 173 7.48 0.78 3.73
N LEU A 174 6.26 1.05 3.23
CA LEU A 174 5.11 0.17 3.44
C LEU A 174 5.32 -1.22 2.85
N ALA A 175 5.84 -1.31 1.62
CA ALA A 175 6.18 -2.59 1.00
C ALA A 175 7.18 -3.39 1.84
N SER A 176 8.16 -2.73 2.45
CA SER A 176 9.12 -3.36 3.35
C SER A 176 8.49 -3.80 4.68
N GLU A 177 7.67 -2.95 5.29
CA GLU A 177 6.97 -3.21 6.56
C GLU A 177 6.10 -4.47 6.46
N HIS A 178 5.42 -4.63 5.33
CA HIS A 178 4.53 -5.76 5.05
C HIS A 178 5.24 -6.94 4.33
N ARG A 179 6.57 -6.94 4.24
CA ARG A 179 7.35 -8.02 3.57
C ARG A 179 6.93 -8.27 2.11
N ARG A 180 6.37 -7.26 1.44
CA ARG A 180 5.97 -7.27 0.03
C ARG A 180 7.02 -6.61 -0.86
N LEU A 181 8.27 -7.04 -0.73
CA LEU A 181 9.39 -6.54 -1.55
C LEU A 181 9.19 -6.85 -3.05
N ASP A 182 8.35 -7.84 -3.37
CA ASP A 182 7.90 -8.11 -4.73
C ASP A 182 7.16 -6.92 -5.37
N LEU A 183 6.56 -6.06 -4.52
CA LEU A 183 5.85 -4.85 -4.88
C LEU A 183 6.68 -3.57 -4.66
N ALA A 184 7.98 -3.65 -4.35
CA ALA A 184 8.77 -2.43 -4.18
C ALA A 184 8.87 -1.64 -5.51
N PHE A 185 8.64 -0.33 -5.46
CA PHE A 185 8.81 0.61 -6.56
C PHE A 185 10.30 0.99 -6.69
N SER A 186 11.11 -0.01 -7.03
CA SER A 186 12.56 0.13 -7.13
C SER A 186 13.14 -0.83 -8.18
N LYS A 187 14.44 -0.68 -8.46
CA LYS A 187 15.17 -1.67 -9.24
C LYS A 187 15.39 -2.89 -8.36
N LYS A 188 14.92 -4.06 -8.82
CA LYS A 188 15.21 -5.35 -8.19
C LYS A 188 16.69 -5.67 -8.30
#